data_AF-A0A355F874-F1
#
_entry.id   AF-A0A355F874-F1
#
_cell.length_a   1.000
_cell.length_b   1.000
_cell.length_c   1.000
_cell.angle_alpha   90.00
_cell.angle_beta   90.00
_cell.angle_gamma   90.00
#
_symmetry.space_group_name_H-M   'P 1'
#
loop_
_entity.id
_entity.type
_entity.pdbx_description
1 polymer ?
#
loop_
_entity_poly.entity_id
_entity_poly.type
_entity_poly.pdbx_seq_one_letter_code
_entity_poly.pdbx_strand_id
1 'polypeptide(L)'
;MLAGDVRTARARYQAALEIAPDFSFAEVRLLRLDFQESGRGGDVGLLRRSRELARAARQNRAAGDEWPDSALDEALLETGLGHSEEALRALDAAIALGHRDAAWLLLDPMLAPLRDDPATRTGFGRRIATIRRLVDAERQRVEGAPWLPPSFLTGSAARM
;
A
#
# COMPACT_ATOMS: atom_id res chain seq x y z
N MET A 1 19.12 -2.21 -8.37
CA MET A 1 17.72 -1.84 -8.64
C MET A 1 17.11 -3.00 -9.41
N LEU A 2 16.26 -3.82 -8.80
CA LEU A 2 15.54 -4.87 -9.54
C LEU A 2 14.50 -4.16 -10.41
N ALA A 3 14.92 -3.75 -11.61
CA ALA A 3 14.00 -3.24 -12.62
C ALA A 3 13.16 -4.42 -13.10
N GLY A 4 11.98 -4.59 -12.50
CA GLY A 4 11.00 -5.56 -13.00
C GLY A 4 10.59 -5.18 -14.43
N ASP A 5 10.17 -6.17 -15.21
CA ASP A 5 9.68 -5.96 -16.57
C ASP A 5 8.32 -5.25 -16.54
N VAL A 6 8.37 -3.91 -16.49
CA VAL A 6 7.20 -3.01 -16.44
C VAL A 6 6.26 -3.25 -17.63
N ARG A 7 6.82 -3.54 -18.81
CA ARG A 7 6.04 -3.78 -20.02
C ARG A 7 5.20 -5.05 -19.88
N THR A 8 5.82 -6.12 -19.39
CA THR A 8 5.10 -7.37 -19.12
C THR A 8 4.07 -7.19 -18.01
N ALA A 9 4.40 -6.47 -16.93
CA ALA A 9 3.45 -6.19 -15.85
C ALA A 9 2.20 -5.44 -16.36
N ARG A 10 2.41 -4.37 -17.15
CA ARG A 10 1.34 -3.61 -17.79
C ARG A 10 0.44 -4.50 -18.65
N ALA A 11 1.02 -5.30 -19.53
CA ALA A 11 0.27 -6.20 -20.40
C ALA A 11 -0.60 -7.20 -19.60
N ARG A 12 -0.10 -7.69 -18.45
CA ARG A 12 -0.85 -8.60 -17.57
C ARG A 12 -2.03 -7.92 -16.89
N TYR A 13 -1.87 -6.69 -16.41
CA TYR A 13 -2.99 -5.96 -15.82
C TYR A 13 -4.04 -5.56 -16.86
N GLN A 14 -3.61 -5.20 -18.08
CA GLN A 14 -4.53 -4.95 -19.19
C GLN A 14 -5.36 -6.21 -19.53
N ALA A 15 -4.70 -7.36 -19.66
CA ALA A 15 -5.38 -8.63 -19.89
C ALA A 15 -6.34 -9.01 -18.74
N ALA A 16 -6.01 -8.65 -17.49
CA ALA A 16 -6.92 -8.86 -16.37
C ALA A 16 -8.21 -8.03 -16.50
N LEU A 17 -8.12 -6.80 -16.99
CA LEU A 17 -9.29 -5.94 -17.23
C LEU A 17 -10.13 -6.35 -18.42
N GLU A 18 -9.55 -7.02 -19.42
CA GLU A 18 -10.31 -7.66 -20.51
C GLU A 18 -11.22 -8.78 -19.98
N ILE A 19 -10.78 -9.49 -18.93
CA ILE A 19 -11.54 -10.58 -18.30
C ILE A 19 -12.52 -10.03 -17.26
N ALA A 20 -12.09 -9.07 -16.44
CA ALA A 20 -12.85 -8.49 -15.35
C ALA A 20 -12.70 -6.96 -15.37
N PRO A 21 -13.58 -6.23 -16.08
CA PRO A 21 -13.47 -4.78 -16.26
C PRO A 21 -13.49 -3.98 -14.95
N ASP A 22 -14.16 -4.50 -13.92
CA ASP A 22 -14.30 -3.84 -12.62
C ASP A 22 -13.22 -4.27 -11.61
N PHE A 23 -12.13 -4.91 -12.07
CA PHE A 23 -11.06 -5.39 -11.19
C PHE A 23 -10.15 -4.24 -10.73
N SER A 24 -10.59 -3.54 -9.69
CA SER A 24 -9.96 -2.35 -9.12
C SER A 24 -8.45 -2.48 -8.89
N PHE A 25 -7.98 -3.64 -8.42
CA PHE A 25 -6.55 -3.89 -8.21
C PHE A 25 -5.73 -3.70 -9.48
N ALA A 26 -6.18 -4.24 -10.62
CA ALA A 26 -5.47 -4.07 -11.89
C ALA A 26 -5.47 -2.61 -12.35
N GLU A 27 -6.56 -1.88 -12.13
CA GLU A 27 -6.67 -0.46 -12.49
C GLU A 27 -5.70 0.42 -11.70
N VAL A 28 -5.63 0.21 -10.38
CA VAL A 28 -4.73 0.98 -9.51
C VAL A 28 -3.27 0.65 -9.82
N ARG A 29 -2.96 -0.61 -10.16
CA ARG A 29 -1.60 -0.99 -10.56
C ARG A 29 -1.21 -0.40 -11.92
N LEU A 30 -2.13 -0.32 -12.89
CA LEU A 30 -1.87 0.38 -14.16
C LEU A 30 -1.62 1.87 -13.95
N LEU A 31 -2.48 2.54 -13.17
CA LEU A 31 -2.27 3.96 -12.84
C LEU A 31 -0.94 4.21 -12.14
N ARG A 32 -0.55 3.32 -11.22
CA ARG A 32 0.75 3.41 -10.57
C ARG A 32 1.89 3.37 -11.59
N LEU A 33 1.83 2.49 -12.58
CA LEU A 33 2.83 2.43 -13.65
C LEU A 33 2.80 3.70 -14.52
N ASP A 34 1.61 4.21 -14.85
CA ASP A 34 1.43 5.44 -15.63
C ASP A 34 2.00 6.67 -14.91
N PHE A 35 1.80 6.78 -13.60
CA PHE A 35 2.37 7.83 -12.76
C PHE A 35 3.90 7.76 -12.67
N GLN A 36 4.46 6.54 -12.68
CA GLN A 36 5.91 6.35 -12.67
C GLN A 36 6.55 6.75 -14.00
N GLU A 37 5.88 6.50 -15.12
CA GLU A 37 6.39 6.83 -16.47
C GLU A 37 6.18 8.30 -16.84
N SER A 38 5.02 8.87 -16.50
CA SER A 38 4.61 10.22 -16.94
C SER A 38 5.05 11.34 -15.99
N GLY A 39 5.49 10.98 -14.78
CA GLY A 39 5.62 11.93 -13.67
C GLY A 39 4.26 12.36 -13.11
N ARG A 40 4.26 13.06 -11.97
CA ARG A 40 3.03 13.49 -11.30
C ARG A 40 2.35 14.62 -12.07
N GLY A 41 1.04 14.48 -12.30
CA GLY A 41 0.14 15.61 -12.48
C GLY A 41 0.04 16.24 -13.87
N GLY A 42 0.69 15.69 -14.90
CA GLY A 42 0.65 16.24 -16.26
C GLY A 42 -0.55 15.82 -17.11
N ASP A 43 -1.08 14.61 -16.86
CA ASP A 43 -2.18 14.04 -17.67
C ASP A 43 -3.53 14.21 -16.96
N VAL A 44 -4.38 15.08 -17.51
CA VAL A 44 -5.72 15.36 -17.01
C VAL A 44 -6.62 14.11 -17.02
N GLY A 45 -6.42 13.21 -17.99
CA GLY A 45 -7.12 11.94 -18.08
C GLY A 45 -6.76 11.00 -16.92
N LEU A 46 -5.45 10.84 -16.65
CA LEU A 46 -4.97 10.03 -15.53
C LEU A 46 -5.44 10.55 -14.17
N LEU A 47 -5.41 11.88 -13.97
CA LEU A 47 -5.89 12.50 -12.74
C LEU A 47 -7.39 12.29 -12.53
N ARG A 48 -8.19 12.43 -13.59
CA ARG A 48 -9.63 12.15 -13.53
C ARG A 48 -9.89 10.68 -13.16
N ARG A 49 -9.22 9.74 -13.81
CA ARG A 49 -9.39 8.31 -13.51
C ARG A 49 -8.97 7.98 -12.07
N SER A 50 -7.88 8.58 -11.59
CA SER A 50 -7.42 8.41 -10.22
C SER A 50 -8.45 8.89 -9.19
N ARG A 51 -9.12 10.02 -9.45
CA ARG A 51 -10.20 10.53 -8.58
C ARG A 51 -11.41 9.60 -8.55
N GLU A 52 -11.80 9.06 -9.69
CA GLU A 52 -12.91 8.09 -9.79
C GLU A 52 -12.62 6.85 -8.94
N LEU A 53 -11.43 6.29 -9.06
CA LEU A 53 -11.03 5.10 -8.30
C LEU A 53 -10.87 5.38 -6.80
N ALA A 54 -10.31 6.54 -6.42
CA ALA A 54 -10.19 6.90 -5.00
C ALA A 54 -11.57 7.02 -4.35
N ARG A 55 -12.53 7.61 -5.07
CA ARG A 55 -13.92 7.69 -4.64
C ARG A 55 -14.56 6.30 -4.53
N ALA A 56 -14.37 5.43 -5.51
CA ALA A 56 -14.91 4.07 -5.50
C ALA A 56 -14.34 3.24 -4.34
N ALA A 57 -13.02 3.28 -4.12
CA ALA A 57 -12.36 2.59 -3.01
C ALA A 57 -12.92 3.04 -1.64
N ARG A 58 -13.10 4.35 -1.45
CA ARG A 58 -13.72 4.91 -0.24
C ARG A 58 -15.17 4.46 -0.07
N GLN A 59 -15.95 4.43 -1.14
CA GLN A 59 -17.34 3.99 -1.12
C GLN A 59 -17.45 2.51 -0.77
N ASN A 60 -16.61 1.65 -1.35
CA ASN A 60 -16.55 0.23 -1.04
C ASN A 60 -16.21 -0.01 0.44
N ARG A 61 -15.22 0.73 0.98
CA ARG A 61 -14.90 0.70 2.41
C ARG A 61 -16.05 1.14 3.30
N ALA A 62 -16.74 2.22 2.92
CA ALA A 62 -17.94 2.66 3.63
C ALA A 62 -19.08 1.64 3.56
N ALA A 63 -19.12 0.82 2.51
CA ALA A 63 -20.06 -0.28 2.33
C ALA A 63 -19.63 -1.60 3.01
N GLY A 64 -18.53 -1.61 3.77
CA GLY A 64 -18.07 -2.78 4.52
C GLY A 64 -16.97 -3.59 3.84
N ASP A 65 -16.25 -3.03 2.87
CA ASP A 65 -15.01 -3.64 2.38
C ASP A 65 -13.93 -3.59 3.50
N GLU A 66 -13.61 -4.78 4.02
CA GLU A 66 -12.65 -4.99 5.11
C GLU A 66 -11.25 -5.40 4.61
N TRP A 67 -10.99 -5.35 3.30
CA TRP A 67 -9.68 -5.71 2.76
C TRP A 67 -8.64 -4.60 2.99
N PRO A 68 -7.48 -4.88 3.61
CA PRO A 68 -6.42 -3.90 3.80
C PRO A 68 -5.91 -3.30 2.49
N ASP A 69 -5.87 -4.11 1.43
CA ASP A 69 -5.39 -3.71 0.10
C ASP A 69 -6.28 -2.62 -0.53
N SER A 70 -7.59 -2.64 -0.27
CA SER A 70 -8.51 -1.58 -0.74
C SER A 70 -8.20 -0.23 -0.08
N ALA A 71 -7.89 -0.22 1.22
CA ALA A 71 -7.46 0.99 1.92
C ALA A 71 -6.06 1.44 1.48
N LEU A 72 -5.18 0.50 1.16
CA LEU A 72 -3.84 0.80 0.64
C LEU A 72 -3.92 1.42 -0.75
N ASP A 73 -4.78 0.89 -1.62
CA ASP A 73 -5.02 1.45 -2.95
C ASP A 73 -5.63 2.86 -2.87
N GLU A 74 -6.56 3.13 -1.93
CA GLU A 74 -7.01 4.50 -1.62
C GLU A 74 -5.83 5.41 -1.26
N ALA A 75 -4.92 4.96 -0.38
CA ALA A 75 -3.75 5.74 0.01
C ALA A 75 -2.81 6.07 -1.16
N LEU A 76 -2.57 5.11 -2.05
CA LEU A 76 -1.75 5.32 -3.26
C LEU A 76 -2.37 6.35 -4.19
N LEU A 77 -3.68 6.23 -4.46
CA LEU A 77 -4.41 7.14 -5.33
C LEU A 77 -4.43 8.56 -4.78
N GLU A 78 -4.75 8.73 -3.49
CA GLU A 78 -4.76 10.05 -2.84
C GLU A 78 -3.35 10.67 -2.81
N THR A 79 -2.31 9.85 -2.64
CA THR A 79 -0.92 10.34 -2.75
C THR A 79 -0.59 10.80 -4.18
N GLY A 80 -1.06 10.07 -5.20
CA GLY A 80 -0.90 10.46 -6.60
C GLY A 80 -1.62 11.77 -6.95
N LEU A 81 -2.75 12.03 -6.28
CA LEU A 81 -3.53 13.26 -6.40
C LEU A 81 -2.98 14.44 -5.59
N GLY A 82 -2.00 14.21 -4.71
CA GLY A 82 -1.44 15.23 -3.82
C GLY A 82 -2.30 15.50 -2.57
N HIS A 83 -3.30 14.66 -2.31
CA HIS A 83 -4.18 14.74 -1.14
C HIS A 83 -3.55 14.01 0.04
N SER A 84 -2.49 14.60 0.59
CA SER A 84 -1.64 13.94 1.59
C SER A 84 -2.37 13.56 2.88
N GLU A 85 -3.31 14.38 3.34
CA GLU A 85 -4.09 14.09 4.56
C GLU A 85 -5.04 12.91 4.36
N GLU A 86 -5.70 12.84 3.21
CA GLU A 86 -6.56 11.74 2.78
C GLU A 86 -5.73 10.45 2.67
N ALA A 87 -4.55 10.51 2.06
CA ALA A 87 -3.66 9.37 1.94
C ALA A 87 -3.21 8.85 3.31
N LEU A 88 -2.85 9.74 4.23
CA LEU A 88 -2.48 9.38 5.60
C LEU A 88 -3.65 8.74 6.38
N ARG A 89 -4.89 9.21 6.19
CA ARG A 89 -6.09 8.57 6.77
C ARG A 89 -6.35 7.19 6.17
N ALA A 90 -6.16 7.02 4.87
CA ALA A 90 -6.29 5.73 4.20
C ALA A 90 -5.23 4.72 4.70
N LEU A 91 -3.99 5.18 4.96
CA LEU A 91 -2.97 4.34 5.60
C LEU A 91 -3.35 3.92 7.03
N ASP A 92 -3.97 4.80 7.82
CA ASP A 92 -4.47 4.40 9.15
C ASP A 92 -5.53 3.31 9.03
N ALA A 93 -6.42 3.42 8.04
CA ALA A 93 -7.42 2.39 7.77
C ALA A 93 -6.79 1.07 7.32
N ALA A 94 -5.81 1.09 6.41
CA ALA A 94 -5.08 -0.12 6.00
C ALA A 94 -4.44 -0.82 7.20
N ILE A 95 -3.80 -0.05 8.10
CA ILE A 95 -3.20 -0.59 9.33
C ILE A 95 -4.28 -1.19 10.24
N ALA A 96 -5.41 -0.50 10.43
CA ALA A 96 -6.52 -1.01 11.24
C ALA A 96 -7.10 -2.33 10.69
N LEU A 97 -7.19 -2.46 9.37
CA LEU A 97 -7.69 -3.66 8.69
C LEU A 97 -6.69 -4.83 8.67
N GLY A 98 -5.40 -4.59 8.91
CA GLY A 98 -4.43 -5.68 9.01
C GLY A 98 -3.16 -5.51 8.18
N HIS A 99 -2.94 -4.39 7.50
CA HIS A 99 -1.69 -4.16 6.78
C HIS A 99 -0.48 -4.15 7.74
N ARG A 100 0.55 -4.95 7.45
CA ARG A 100 1.74 -5.10 8.32
C ARG A 100 3.09 -4.94 7.60
N ASP A 101 3.12 -4.68 6.29
CA ASP A 101 4.37 -4.53 5.57
C ASP A 101 4.85 -3.07 5.56
N ALA A 102 5.64 -2.71 6.58
CA ALA A 102 6.27 -1.39 6.66
C ALA A 102 7.40 -1.18 5.63
N ALA A 103 8.09 -2.25 5.24
CA ALA A 103 9.19 -2.16 4.29
C ALA A 103 8.67 -1.82 2.90
N TRP A 104 7.58 -2.45 2.49
CA TRP A 104 6.88 -2.13 1.24
C TRP A 104 6.45 -0.66 1.19
N LEU A 105 5.85 -0.13 2.26
CA LEU A 105 5.45 1.29 2.33
C LEU A 105 6.65 2.24 2.19
N LEU A 106 7.79 1.89 2.78
CA LEU A 106 9.02 2.69 2.69
C LEU A 106 9.66 2.65 1.30
N LEU A 107 9.45 1.58 0.53
CA LEU A 107 10.07 1.37 -0.77
C LEU A 107 9.16 1.79 -1.93
N ASP A 108 7.85 1.93 -1.72
CA ASP A 108 6.94 2.29 -2.81
C ASP A 108 7.19 3.72 -3.32
N PRO A 109 7.50 3.91 -4.62
CA PRO A 109 7.75 5.24 -5.19
C PRO A 109 6.53 6.16 -5.17
N MET A 110 5.30 5.63 -5.20
CA MET A 110 4.11 6.48 -5.11
C MET A 110 3.98 7.14 -3.75
N LEU A 111 4.46 6.50 -2.69
CA LEU A 111 4.43 7.03 -1.33
C LEU A 111 5.61 7.98 -1.03
N ALA A 112 6.50 8.21 -2.00
CA ALA A 112 7.68 9.04 -1.80
C ALA A 112 7.38 10.44 -1.24
N PRO A 113 6.36 11.19 -1.70
CA PRO A 113 6.08 12.50 -1.12
C PRO A 113 5.60 12.46 0.31
N LEU A 114 4.86 11.42 0.72
CA LEU A 114 4.50 11.30 2.13
C LEU A 114 5.74 11.14 3.01
N ARG A 115 6.76 10.43 2.51
CA ARG A 115 8.03 10.17 3.18
C ARG A 115 9.01 11.35 3.10
N ASP A 116 9.01 12.08 1.99
CA ASP A 116 10.07 13.01 1.62
C ASP A 116 9.68 14.48 1.85
N ASP A 117 8.39 14.80 1.89
CA ASP A 117 7.89 16.14 2.24
C ASP A 117 7.95 16.35 3.78
N PRO A 118 8.61 17.42 4.28
CA PRO A 118 8.63 17.76 5.70
C PRO A 118 7.26 17.83 6.37
N ALA A 119 6.22 18.30 5.66
CA ALA A 119 4.87 18.46 6.20
C ALA A 119 4.22 17.11 6.56
N THR A 120 4.51 16.06 5.78
CA THR A 120 3.87 14.75 5.93
C THR A 120 4.78 13.68 6.52
N ARG A 121 6.11 13.87 6.47
CA ARG A 121 7.11 12.88 6.89
C ARG A 121 6.88 12.37 8.31
N THR A 122 6.55 13.27 9.25
CA THR A 122 6.26 12.88 10.64
C THR A 122 5.01 12.00 10.73
N GLY A 123 3.95 12.38 10.02
CA GLY A 123 2.71 11.60 9.96
C GLY A 123 2.93 10.22 9.34
N PHE A 124 3.68 10.15 8.24
CA PHE A 124 4.03 8.89 7.61
C PHE A 124 4.90 8.01 8.53
N GLY A 125 5.92 8.60 9.16
CA GLY A 125 6.80 7.90 10.11
C GLY A 125 6.05 7.29 11.30
N ARG A 126 5.01 7.97 11.82
CA ARG A 126 4.15 7.42 12.89
C ARG A 126 3.44 6.12 12.48
N ARG A 127 3.02 6.01 11.23
CA ARG A 127 2.34 4.82 10.68
C ARG A 127 3.32 3.65 10.52
N ILE A 128 4.52 3.93 10.02
CA ILE A 128 5.62 2.96 9.99
C ILE A 128 5.96 2.44 11.39
N ALA A 129 6.09 3.33 12.38
CA ALA A 129 6.35 2.93 13.76
C ALA A 129 5.19 2.11 14.37
N THR A 130 3.95 2.42 14.00
CA THR A 130 2.78 1.67 14.44
C THR A 130 2.78 0.25 13.89
N ILE A 131 3.05 0.07 12.60
CA ILE A 131 3.17 -1.25 11.99
C ILE A 131 4.24 -2.09 12.67
N ARG A 132 5.44 -1.53 12.87
CA ARG A 132 6.56 -2.24 13.52
C ARG A 132 6.17 -2.73 14.91
N ARG A 133 5.59 -1.85 15.73
CA ARG A 133 5.09 -2.20 17.07
C ARG A 133 4.03 -3.31 17.03
N LEU A 134 3.11 -3.29 16.07
CA LEU A 134 2.10 -4.34 15.92
C LEU A 134 2.73 -5.68 15.53
N VAL A 135 3.69 -5.67 14.62
CA VAL A 135 4.44 -6.87 14.20
C VAL A 135 5.27 -7.43 15.36
N ASP A 136 5.95 -6.58 16.12
CA ASP A 136 6.72 -6.99 17.29
C ASP A 136 5.81 -7.60 18.37
N ALA A 137 4.64 -7.01 18.60
CA ALA A 137 3.65 -7.57 19.53
C ALA A 137 3.09 -8.92 19.06
N GLU A 138 2.83 -9.10 17.75
CA GLU A 138 2.45 -10.39 17.18
C GLU A 138 3.57 -11.42 17.35
N ARG A 139 4.81 -11.04 17.05
CA ARG A 139 5.98 -11.89 17.24
C ARG A 139 6.11 -12.36 18.68
N GLN A 140 6.03 -11.45 19.65
CA GLN A 140 6.08 -11.80 21.08
C GLN A 140 4.95 -12.77 21.48
N ARG A 141 3.74 -12.57 20.95
CA ARG A 141 2.61 -13.50 21.20
C ARG A 141 2.89 -14.89 20.65
N VAL A 142 3.44 -14.99 19.44
CA VAL A 142 3.81 -16.28 18.82
C VAL A 142 4.93 -16.95 19.61
N GLU A 143 5.99 -16.20 19.95
CA GLU A 143 7.15 -16.71 20.70
C GLU A 143 6.78 -17.22 22.10
N GLY A 144 5.78 -16.61 22.75
CA GLY A 144 5.27 -17.05 24.05
C GLY A 144 4.17 -18.11 23.99
N ALA A 145 3.76 -18.56 22.80
CA ALA A 145 2.62 -19.45 22.66
C ALA A 145 2.98 -20.92 23.04
N PRO A 146 2.09 -21.64 23.76
CA PRO A 146 2.39 -22.99 24.25
C PRO A 146 2.54 -24.04 23.15
N TRP A 147 2.07 -23.73 21.94
CA TRP A 147 2.17 -24.61 20.78
C TRP A 147 3.51 -24.46 20.03
N LEU A 148 4.29 -23.39 20.28
CA LEU A 148 5.52 -23.14 19.55
C LEU A 148 6.65 -24.03 20.11
N PRO A 149 7.23 -24.94 19.29
CA PRO A 149 8.34 -25.77 19.75
C PRO A 149 9.56 -24.92 20.13
N PRO A 150 10.23 -25.16 21.27
CA PRO A 150 11.42 -24.40 21.68
C PRO A 150 12.55 -24.39 20.64
N SER A 151 12.64 -25.45 19.81
CA SER A 151 13.61 -25.56 18.71
C SER A 151 13.42 -24.51 17.60
N PHE A 152 12.24 -23.90 17.50
CA PHE A 152 11.96 -22.86 16.52
C PHE A 152 12.61 -21.52 16.91
N LEU A 153 12.78 -21.26 18.21
CA LEU A 153 13.39 -20.04 18.75
C LEU A 153 14.92 -20.05 18.62
N THR A 154 15.55 -21.21 18.84
CA THR A 154 17.00 -21.37 18.78
C THR A 154 17.58 -21.29 17.36
N GLY A 155 16.79 -21.58 16.33
CA GLY A 155 17.21 -21.41 14.92
C GLY A 155 17.14 -19.98 14.39
N SER A 156 16.30 -19.12 15.00
CA SER A 156 16.08 -17.75 14.52
C SER A 156 17.10 -16.74 15.08
N ALA A 157 17.67 -17.00 16.26
CA ALA A 157 18.67 -16.13 16.88
C ALA A 157 20.07 -16.18 16.21
N ALA A 158 20.34 -17.20 15.38
CA ALA A 158 21.64 -17.39 14.74
C ALA A 158 21.80 -16.66 13.38
N ARG A 159 20.85 -15.81 12.96
CA ARG A 159 20.85 -15.13 11.64
C ARG A 159 20.61 -13.62 11.66
N MET A 160 20.81 -12.95 12.80
CA MET A 160 20.93 -11.48 12.86
C MET A 160 22.36 -11.09 13.21
#